data_AF-W0BBI2-F1
#
_entry.id   AF-W0BBI2-F1
#
_cell.length_a   1.000
_cell.length_b   1.000
_cell.length_c   1.000
_cell.angle_alpha   90.00
_cell.angle_beta   90.00
_cell.angle_gamma   90.00
#
_symmetry.space_group_name_H-M   'P 1'
#
loop_
_entity.id
_entity.type
_entity.pdbx_description
1 polymer ?
#
loop_
_entity_poly.entity_id
_entity_poly.type
_entity_poly.pdbx_seq_one_letter_code
_entity_poly.pdbx_strand_id
1 'polypeptide(L)'
;MKELERLSELKKALALLQQKYPNLLGKYRRWRLDSFIYHPPVQDLSEFEQQYSQHSRQANGTEENHVTDLKNKLLGAVAKNNSTKAHQYLTELFGILQTEITELADTYLFSEEAQRQLQASKNFAQFDLETKNFYRSEFALRCSVGRLYCTLNALAAGLTAVFETTQTPECLQGIDQPLNKIENGQRALVSALSKYEAMRVIIRKQIQSTNEGLIEQCWPGFEELLQQIKLKSEELTNKAKTNASYVAASKVGETLQTKLEQAAQDFFKDKKISFNTFHIRCSTAIEEARSVLKEHRGWGKVLADLAFWFTAIVTGGVVPLIHKAFTGEFRFFKPAKTDSEQKLDTFTEKLMTVAAPQFGA
;
A
#
# COMPACT_ATOMS: atom_id res chain seq x y z
N MET A 1 -16.12 -12.93 45.29
CA MET A 1 -16.37 -14.20 44.54
C MET A 1 -16.87 -13.88 43.13
N LYS A 2 -17.88 -13.02 42.99
CA LYS A 2 -18.41 -12.55 41.70
C LYS A 2 -17.33 -11.92 40.78
N GLU A 3 -16.35 -11.25 41.35
CA GLU A 3 -15.25 -10.59 40.66
C GLU A 3 -14.29 -11.60 40.01
N LEU A 4 -13.96 -12.66 40.75
CA LEU A 4 -13.12 -13.76 40.25
C LEU A 4 -13.81 -14.52 39.13
N GLU A 5 -15.13 -14.70 39.23
CA GLU A 5 -15.95 -15.30 38.17
C GLU A 5 -15.91 -14.45 36.89
N ARG A 6 -16.17 -13.14 36.97
CA ARG A 6 -16.04 -12.21 35.83
C ARG A 6 -14.67 -12.27 35.17
N LEU A 7 -13.59 -12.30 35.97
CA LEU A 7 -12.23 -12.41 35.45
C LEU A 7 -11.95 -13.76 34.77
N SER A 8 -12.52 -14.84 35.29
CA SER A 8 -12.44 -16.17 34.68
C SER A 8 -13.15 -16.20 33.32
N GLU A 9 -14.36 -15.64 33.25
CA GLU A 9 -15.11 -15.49 31.99
C GLU A 9 -14.35 -14.65 30.97
N LEU A 10 -13.77 -13.53 31.39
CA LEU A 10 -12.93 -12.69 30.55
C LEU A 10 -11.74 -13.47 29.97
N LYS A 11 -10.98 -14.20 30.80
CA LYS A 11 -9.84 -15.01 30.35
C LYS A 11 -10.28 -16.05 29.32
N LYS A 12 -11.40 -16.73 29.57
CA LYS A 12 -11.98 -17.69 28.63
C LYS A 12 -12.33 -17.03 27.30
N ALA A 13 -12.95 -15.86 27.34
CA ALA A 13 -13.29 -15.10 26.14
C ALA A 13 -12.05 -14.64 25.36
N LEU A 14 -11.00 -14.17 26.03
CA LEU A 14 -9.73 -13.82 25.40
C LEU A 14 -9.07 -15.03 24.72
N ALA A 15 -9.07 -16.20 25.36
CA ALA A 15 -8.56 -17.43 24.75
C ALA A 15 -9.34 -17.83 23.49
N LEU A 16 -10.68 -17.71 23.52
CA LEU A 16 -11.52 -17.95 22.35
C LEU A 16 -11.23 -16.97 21.20
N LEU A 17 -10.96 -15.69 21.51
CA LEU A 17 -10.56 -14.71 20.50
C LEU A 17 -9.22 -15.08 19.86
N GLN A 18 -8.23 -15.51 20.63
CA GLN A 18 -6.94 -15.94 20.09
C GLN A 18 -7.07 -17.16 19.17
N GLN A 19 -7.95 -18.10 19.53
CA GLN A 19 -8.26 -19.26 18.69
C GLN A 19 -8.97 -18.85 17.39
N LYS A 20 -9.91 -17.90 17.47
CA LYS A 20 -10.68 -17.40 16.31
C LYS A 20 -9.83 -16.54 15.37
N TYR A 21 -8.93 -15.71 15.91
CA TYR A 21 -8.12 -14.75 15.15
C TYR A 21 -6.60 -15.00 15.32
N PRO A 22 -6.10 -16.19 14.98
CA PRO A 22 -4.70 -16.55 15.22
C PRO A 22 -3.74 -15.69 14.40
N ASN A 23 -4.19 -15.17 13.26
CA ASN A 23 -3.42 -14.30 12.36
C ASN A 23 -3.45 -12.82 12.78
N LEU A 24 -4.11 -12.46 13.88
CA LEU A 24 -4.08 -11.09 14.41
C LEU A 24 -3.53 -11.07 15.83
N LEU A 25 -3.89 -12.08 16.63
CA LEU A 25 -3.51 -12.17 18.05
C LEU A 25 -2.36 -13.14 18.33
N GLY A 26 -1.94 -13.93 17.34
CA GLY A 26 -0.81 -14.85 17.50
C GLY A 26 0.53 -14.12 17.35
N LYS A 27 1.41 -14.23 18.36
CA LYS A 27 2.72 -13.54 18.44
C LYS A 27 3.52 -13.56 17.13
N TYR A 28 3.61 -14.73 16.50
CA TYR A 28 4.34 -14.94 15.24
C TYR A 28 3.43 -14.89 14.01
N ARG A 29 2.20 -15.43 14.12
CA ARG A 29 1.27 -15.57 12.99
C ARG A 29 0.76 -14.23 12.49
N ARG A 30 0.67 -13.22 13.36
CA ARG A 30 0.20 -11.88 12.98
C ARG A 30 1.06 -11.14 11.97
N TRP A 31 2.29 -11.60 11.75
CA TRP A 31 3.22 -10.96 10.82
C TRP A 31 3.35 -11.71 9.51
N ARG A 32 2.53 -12.74 9.28
CA ARG A 32 2.54 -13.47 8.02
C ARG A 32 1.85 -12.65 6.94
N LEU A 33 2.58 -12.35 5.86
CA LEU A 33 2.14 -11.45 4.78
C LEU A 33 0.95 -12.02 4.00
N ASP A 34 0.83 -13.35 3.89
CA ASP A 34 -0.32 -14.03 3.28
C ASP A 34 -1.65 -13.83 4.04
N SER A 35 -1.56 -13.39 5.29
CA SER A 35 -2.74 -13.08 6.11
C SER A 35 -3.22 -11.64 5.97
N PHE A 36 -2.49 -10.77 5.28
CA PHE A 36 -2.89 -9.37 5.09
C PHE A 36 -4.11 -9.26 4.17
N ILE A 37 -4.82 -8.13 4.25
CA ILE A 37 -5.91 -7.81 3.32
C ILE A 37 -5.34 -7.79 1.90
N TYR A 38 -4.26 -7.04 1.74
CA TYR A 38 -3.45 -6.93 0.53
C TYR A 38 -1.99 -6.69 0.93
N HIS A 39 -1.08 -7.37 0.23
CA HIS A 39 0.36 -7.18 0.37
C HIS A 39 0.89 -6.79 -1.01
N PRO A 40 1.35 -5.55 -1.22
CA PRO A 40 1.94 -5.16 -2.49
C PRO A 40 3.13 -6.09 -2.82
N PRO A 41 3.38 -6.40 -4.10
CA PRO A 41 4.58 -7.14 -4.49
C PRO A 41 5.84 -6.52 -3.88
N VAL A 42 6.80 -7.34 -3.43
CA VAL A 42 7.98 -6.85 -2.71
C VAL A 42 8.76 -5.81 -3.53
N GLN A 43 8.85 -6.02 -4.85
CA GLN A 43 9.48 -5.08 -5.78
C GLN A 43 8.77 -3.71 -5.89
N ASP A 44 7.53 -3.60 -5.42
CA ASP A 44 6.70 -2.39 -5.48
C ASP A 44 6.79 -1.59 -4.17
N LEU A 45 7.40 -2.18 -3.14
CA LEU A 45 7.66 -1.55 -1.85
C LEU A 45 8.98 -0.77 -1.91
N SER A 46 8.95 0.47 -1.43
CA SER A 46 10.16 1.25 -1.14
C SER A 46 11.05 0.53 -0.12
N GLU A 47 12.33 0.87 -0.05
CA GLU A 47 13.25 0.32 0.96
C GLU A 47 12.69 0.49 2.39
N PHE A 48 12.12 1.66 2.67
CA PHE A 48 11.43 1.93 3.93
C PHE A 48 10.25 0.97 4.18
N GLU A 49 9.42 0.69 3.16
CA GLU A 49 8.27 -0.22 3.29
C GLU A 49 8.69 -1.68 3.43
N GLN A 50 9.81 -2.09 2.82
CA GLN A 50 10.38 -3.42 3.01
C GLN A 50 10.86 -3.61 4.45
N GLN A 51 11.46 -2.57 5.04
CA GLN A 51 11.88 -2.56 6.44
C GLN A 51 10.72 -2.39 7.42
N TYR A 52 9.58 -1.87 6.97
CA TYR A 52 8.43 -1.57 7.81
C TYR A 52 7.96 -2.78 8.61
N SER A 53 7.91 -3.97 7.99
CA SER A 53 7.55 -5.20 8.70
C SER A 53 8.51 -5.52 9.86
N GLN A 54 9.81 -5.30 9.66
CA GLN A 54 10.81 -5.50 10.71
C GLN A 54 10.66 -4.46 11.82
N HIS A 55 10.51 -3.18 11.48
CA HIS A 55 10.32 -2.11 12.44
C HIS A 55 9.05 -2.31 13.27
N SER A 56 7.91 -2.65 12.64
CA SER A 56 6.66 -2.95 13.36
C SER A 56 6.82 -4.14 14.30
N ARG A 57 7.52 -5.21 13.89
CA ARG A 57 7.80 -6.37 14.74
C ARG A 57 8.66 -6.00 15.96
N GLN A 58 9.69 -5.17 15.75
CA GLN A 58 10.58 -4.72 16.82
C GLN A 58 9.88 -3.79 17.80
N ALA A 59 9.12 -2.81 17.29
CA ALA A 59 8.33 -1.89 18.10
C ALA A 59 7.31 -2.66 18.95
N ASN A 60 6.47 -3.48 18.31
CA ASN A 60 5.49 -4.30 19.03
C ASN A 60 6.17 -5.27 20.00
N GLY A 61 7.30 -5.88 19.63
CA GLY A 61 8.05 -6.76 20.53
C GLY A 61 8.55 -6.05 21.79
N THR A 62 9.02 -4.81 21.65
CA THR A 62 9.44 -3.95 22.77
C THR A 62 8.28 -3.63 23.68
N GLU A 63 7.14 -3.24 23.11
CA GLU A 63 5.94 -2.90 23.88
C GLU A 63 5.33 -4.10 24.60
N GLU A 64 5.28 -5.27 23.96
CA GLU A 64 4.82 -6.50 24.60
C GLU A 64 5.72 -6.95 25.74
N ASN A 65 7.03 -6.78 25.59
CA ASN A 65 7.98 -7.06 26.65
C ASN A 65 7.76 -6.10 27.83
N HIS A 66 7.48 -4.83 27.57
CA HIS A 66 7.15 -3.86 28.62
C HIS A 66 5.87 -4.24 29.37
N VAL A 67 4.78 -4.61 28.67
CA VAL A 67 3.54 -5.10 29.30
C VAL A 67 3.80 -6.37 30.11
N THR A 68 4.62 -7.28 29.59
CA THR A 68 5.00 -8.53 30.29
C THR A 68 5.82 -8.26 31.55
N ASP A 69 6.76 -7.32 31.50
CA ASP A 69 7.56 -6.89 32.64
C ASP A 69 6.67 -6.25 33.73
N LEU A 70 5.77 -5.34 33.36
CA LEU A 70 4.78 -4.76 34.28
C LEU A 70 3.90 -5.83 34.93
N LYS A 71 3.42 -6.81 34.15
CA LYS A 71 2.68 -7.96 34.68
C LYS A 71 3.50 -8.72 35.72
N ASN A 72 4.74 -9.05 35.43
CA ASN A 72 5.59 -9.83 36.33
C ASN A 72 5.92 -9.04 37.62
N LYS A 73 6.18 -7.73 37.49
CA LYS A 73 6.38 -6.81 38.62
C LYS A 73 5.13 -6.70 39.49
N LEU A 74 3.95 -6.60 38.88
CA LEU A 74 2.67 -6.62 39.58
C LEU A 74 2.50 -7.92 40.37
N LEU A 75 2.64 -9.07 39.73
CA LEU A 75 2.52 -10.37 40.40
C LEU A 75 3.53 -10.52 41.55
N GLY A 76 4.77 -10.06 41.36
CA GLY A 76 5.79 -10.06 42.41
C GLY A 76 5.48 -9.11 43.58
N ALA A 77 4.85 -7.96 43.32
CA ALA A 77 4.40 -7.04 44.36
C ALA A 77 3.24 -7.62 45.17
N VAL A 78 2.28 -8.28 44.50
CA VAL A 78 1.15 -8.98 45.13
C VAL A 78 1.66 -10.11 46.03
N ALA A 79 2.58 -10.95 45.53
CA ALA A 79 3.16 -12.05 46.32
C ALA A 79 3.90 -11.57 47.59
N LYS A 80 4.42 -10.33 47.58
CA LYS A 80 5.09 -9.70 48.71
C LYS A 80 4.16 -8.86 49.60
N ASN A 81 2.85 -8.87 49.33
CA ASN A 81 1.85 -8.01 49.98
C ASN A 81 2.19 -6.51 49.92
N ASN A 82 2.86 -6.06 48.85
CA ASN A 82 3.20 -4.65 48.64
C ASN A 82 2.09 -3.95 47.84
N SER A 83 1.04 -3.52 48.54
CA SER A 83 -0.17 -2.91 47.94
C SER A 83 0.13 -1.63 47.14
N THR A 84 1.04 -0.78 47.63
CA THR A 84 1.44 0.47 46.96
C THR A 84 2.07 0.19 45.60
N LYS A 85 2.99 -0.76 45.50
CA LYS A 85 3.61 -1.14 44.23
C LYS A 85 2.63 -1.85 43.30
N ALA A 86 1.77 -2.72 43.83
CA ALA A 86 0.73 -3.37 43.04
C ALA A 86 -0.22 -2.33 42.41
N HIS A 87 -0.65 -1.32 43.17
CA HIS A 87 -1.46 -0.22 42.66
C HIS A 87 -0.75 0.56 41.56
N GLN A 88 0.52 0.91 41.78
CA GLN A 88 1.33 1.62 40.78
C GLN A 88 1.35 0.88 39.43
N TYR A 89 1.68 -0.42 39.45
CA TYR A 89 1.76 -1.21 38.22
C TYR A 89 0.40 -1.45 37.56
N LEU A 90 -0.68 -1.59 38.35
CA LEU A 90 -2.04 -1.62 37.80
C LEU A 90 -2.40 -0.31 37.09
N THR A 91 -2.10 0.83 37.71
CA THR A 91 -2.35 2.15 37.13
C THR A 91 -1.58 2.33 35.81
N GLU A 92 -0.32 1.91 35.75
CA GLU A 92 0.48 1.92 34.51
C GLU A 92 -0.17 1.03 33.42
N LEU A 93 -0.57 -0.20 33.75
CA LEU A 93 -1.25 -1.09 32.81
C LEU A 93 -2.60 -0.55 32.33
N PHE A 94 -3.37 0.12 33.20
CA PHE A 94 -4.61 0.79 32.81
C PHE A 94 -4.37 2.01 31.92
N GLY A 95 -3.25 2.73 32.12
CA GLY A 95 -2.80 3.78 31.23
C GLY A 95 -2.56 3.23 29.81
N ILE A 96 -1.80 2.15 29.70
CA ILE A 96 -1.58 1.45 28.42
C ILE A 96 -2.91 1.02 27.81
N LEU A 97 -3.79 0.37 28.58
CA LEU A 97 -5.11 -0.07 28.11
C LEU A 97 -5.90 1.07 27.46
N GLN A 98 -5.93 2.24 28.11
CA GLN A 98 -6.68 3.39 27.61
C GLN A 98 -6.07 3.95 26.33
N THR A 99 -4.74 4.05 26.25
CA THR A 99 -4.03 4.47 25.03
C THR A 99 -4.38 3.54 23.86
N GLU A 100 -4.28 2.22 24.06
CA GLU A 100 -4.59 1.25 23.00
C GLU A 100 -6.04 1.32 22.52
N ILE A 101 -7.00 1.53 23.44
CA ILE A 101 -8.41 1.71 23.07
C ILE A 101 -8.60 2.94 22.18
N THR A 102 -7.93 4.05 22.51
CA THR A 102 -8.00 5.30 21.74
C THR A 102 -7.37 5.13 20.36
N GLU A 103 -6.14 4.61 20.28
CA GLU A 103 -5.44 4.39 19.00
C GLU A 103 -6.22 3.44 18.07
N LEU A 104 -6.88 2.43 18.65
CA LEU A 104 -7.72 1.49 17.89
C LEU A 104 -8.98 2.15 17.32
N ALA A 105 -9.54 3.15 18.02
CA ALA A 105 -10.68 3.92 17.53
C ALA A 105 -10.29 4.83 16.36
N ASP A 106 -9.07 5.39 16.39
CA ASP A 106 -8.54 6.32 15.40
C ASP A 106 -7.84 5.64 14.21
N THR A 107 -7.90 4.31 14.13
CA THR A 107 -7.23 3.57 13.07
C THR A 107 -7.84 3.89 11.69
N TYR A 108 -7.03 4.49 10.80
CA TYR A 108 -7.43 4.89 9.43
C TYR A 108 -8.12 3.78 8.61
N LEU A 109 -7.75 2.52 8.83
CA LEU A 109 -8.37 1.35 8.19
C LEU A 109 -9.90 1.29 8.38
N PHE A 110 -10.40 1.82 9.50
CA PHE A 110 -11.83 1.85 9.82
C PHE A 110 -12.54 3.11 9.34
N SER A 111 -11.84 4.06 8.73
CA SER A 111 -12.45 5.29 8.24
C SER A 111 -13.25 5.04 6.96
N GLU A 112 -14.43 5.69 6.86
CA GLU A 112 -15.19 5.70 5.61
C GLU A 112 -14.43 6.41 4.49
N GLU A 113 -13.61 7.40 4.85
CA GLU A 113 -12.78 8.15 3.91
C GLU A 113 -11.78 7.24 3.18
N ALA A 114 -11.06 6.38 3.89
CA ALA A 114 -10.14 5.42 3.28
C ALA A 114 -10.83 4.53 2.23
N GLN A 115 -12.05 4.07 2.54
CA GLN A 115 -12.83 3.25 1.62
C GLN A 115 -13.23 4.04 0.37
N ARG A 116 -13.73 5.28 0.56
CA ARG A 116 -14.10 6.18 -0.55
C ARG A 116 -12.91 6.53 -1.43
N GLN A 117 -11.73 6.77 -0.86
CA GLN A 117 -10.51 7.09 -1.61
C GLN A 117 -10.08 5.95 -2.54
N LEU A 118 -10.11 4.70 -2.06
CA LEU A 118 -9.84 3.54 -2.90
C LEU A 118 -10.92 3.31 -3.98
N GLN A 119 -12.19 3.66 -3.74
CA GLN A 119 -13.26 3.57 -4.75
C GLN A 119 -13.10 4.66 -5.81
N ALA A 120 -12.65 5.83 -5.38
CA ALA A 120 -12.44 6.99 -6.23
C ALA A 120 -11.14 6.93 -7.02
N SER A 121 -10.32 5.88 -6.86
CA SER A 121 -9.07 5.71 -7.60
C SER A 121 -9.35 5.61 -9.11
N LYS A 122 -8.82 6.57 -9.87
CA LYS A 122 -9.08 6.71 -11.32
C LYS A 122 -7.94 6.13 -12.18
N ASN A 123 -6.83 5.75 -11.58
CA ASN A 123 -5.63 5.27 -12.25
C ASN A 123 -4.79 4.37 -11.34
N PHE A 124 -3.76 3.72 -11.92
CA PHE A 124 -2.92 2.78 -11.19
C PHE A 124 -2.04 3.43 -10.12
N ALA A 125 -1.57 4.68 -10.26
CA ALA A 125 -0.82 5.33 -9.17
C ALA A 125 -1.70 5.65 -7.96
N GLN A 126 -2.90 6.18 -8.18
CA GLN A 126 -3.85 6.42 -7.09
C GLN A 126 -4.18 5.10 -6.40
N PHE A 127 -4.47 4.07 -7.18
CA PHE A 127 -4.74 2.73 -6.66
C PHE A 127 -3.55 2.15 -5.87
N ASP A 128 -2.33 2.25 -6.39
CA ASP A 128 -1.11 1.79 -5.69
C ASP A 128 -0.87 2.57 -4.39
N LEU A 129 -1.03 3.89 -4.41
CA LEU A 129 -0.93 4.73 -3.21
C LEU A 129 -1.97 4.31 -2.16
N GLU A 130 -3.23 4.16 -2.54
CA GLU A 130 -4.28 3.79 -1.59
C GLU A 130 -4.09 2.37 -1.03
N THR A 131 -3.70 1.41 -1.87
CA THR A 131 -3.40 0.05 -1.40
C THR A 131 -2.19 -0.01 -0.47
N LYS A 132 -1.17 0.84 -0.69
CA LYS A 132 -0.05 1.03 0.25
C LYS A 132 -0.48 1.69 1.56
N ASN A 133 -1.37 2.68 1.52
CA ASN A 133 -1.95 3.28 2.72
C ASN A 133 -2.69 2.22 3.56
N PHE A 134 -3.53 1.39 2.92
CA PHE A 134 -4.18 0.25 3.57
C PHE A 134 -3.19 -0.72 4.19
N TYR A 135 -2.13 -1.08 3.45
CA TYR A 135 -1.08 -1.97 3.94
C TYR A 135 -0.40 -1.43 5.21
N ARG A 136 -0.05 -0.13 5.23
CA ARG A 136 0.54 0.54 6.40
C ARG A 136 -0.44 0.60 7.58
N SER A 137 -1.69 0.96 7.33
CA SER A 137 -2.72 1.01 8.37
C SER A 137 -3.06 -0.36 8.95
N GLU A 138 -2.97 -1.42 8.15
CA GLU A 138 -3.15 -2.79 8.63
C GLU A 138 -2.03 -3.22 9.59
N PHE A 139 -0.78 -2.81 9.36
CA PHE A 139 0.29 -3.01 10.34
C PHE A 139 0.02 -2.28 11.65
N ALA A 140 -0.35 -1.00 11.58
CA ALA A 140 -0.69 -0.21 12.77
C ALA A 140 -1.81 -0.90 13.57
N LEU A 141 -2.89 -1.32 12.89
CA LEU A 141 -3.94 -2.11 13.52
C LEU A 141 -3.39 -3.35 14.22
N ARG A 142 -2.58 -4.17 13.53
CA ARG A 142 -2.03 -5.43 14.06
C ARG A 142 -1.16 -5.20 15.30
N CYS A 143 -0.41 -4.10 15.36
CA CYS A 143 0.30 -3.67 16.56
C CYS A 143 -0.69 -3.38 17.69
N SER A 144 -1.66 -2.49 17.47
CA SER A 144 -2.62 -2.07 18.50
C SER A 144 -3.48 -3.23 19.01
N VAL A 145 -4.02 -4.10 18.14
CA VAL A 145 -4.80 -5.27 18.62
C VAL A 145 -3.95 -6.28 19.36
N GLY A 146 -2.69 -6.47 18.95
CA GLY A 146 -1.74 -7.35 19.63
C GLY A 146 -1.39 -6.84 21.04
N ARG A 147 -1.07 -5.55 21.15
CA ARG A 147 -0.73 -4.89 22.41
C ARG A 147 -1.94 -4.79 23.35
N LEU A 148 -3.12 -4.45 22.84
CA LEU A 148 -4.37 -4.47 23.59
C LEU A 148 -4.66 -5.86 24.16
N TYR A 149 -4.53 -6.92 23.34
CA TYR A 149 -4.71 -8.30 23.79
C TYR A 149 -3.73 -8.70 24.89
N CYS A 150 -2.44 -8.37 24.74
CA CYS A 150 -1.42 -8.63 25.76
C CYS A 150 -1.72 -7.88 27.07
N THR A 151 -2.17 -6.63 26.99
CA THR A 151 -2.51 -5.78 28.13
C THR A 151 -3.73 -6.32 28.89
N LEU A 152 -4.78 -6.73 28.17
CA LEU A 152 -5.97 -7.36 28.75
C LEU A 152 -5.61 -8.66 29.51
N ASN A 153 -4.74 -9.50 28.94
CA ASN A 153 -4.26 -10.71 29.62
C ASN A 153 -3.44 -10.38 30.87
N ALA A 154 -2.56 -9.37 30.80
CA ALA A 154 -1.77 -8.92 31.94
C ALA A 154 -2.65 -8.40 33.08
N LEU A 155 -3.61 -7.53 32.77
CA LEU A 155 -4.57 -6.99 33.75
C LEU A 155 -5.45 -8.09 34.35
N ALA A 156 -5.96 -9.01 33.53
CA ALA A 156 -6.78 -10.12 34.02
C ALA A 156 -6.00 -11.03 34.98
N ALA A 157 -4.74 -11.36 34.64
CA ALA A 157 -3.86 -12.15 35.51
C ALA A 157 -3.52 -11.40 36.80
N GLY A 158 -3.15 -10.12 36.68
CA GLY A 158 -2.80 -9.26 37.81
C GLY A 158 -3.94 -9.10 38.80
N LEU A 159 -5.14 -8.73 38.34
CA LEU A 159 -6.31 -8.59 39.20
C LEU A 159 -6.73 -9.91 39.83
N THR A 160 -6.64 -11.04 39.11
CA THR A 160 -6.92 -12.36 39.70
C THR A 160 -6.02 -12.60 40.91
N ALA A 161 -4.71 -12.38 40.76
CA ALA A 161 -3.76 -12.55 41.84
C ALA A 161 -4.07 -11.62 43.02
N VAL A 162 -4.44 -10.36 42.76
CA VAL A 162 -4.83 -9.41 43.82
C VAL A 162 -6.06 -9.92 44.57
N PHE A 163 -7.10 -10.38 43.87
CA PHE A 163 -8.34 -10.87 44.51
C PHE A 163 -8.18 -12.20 45.27
N GLU A 164 -7.20 -13.01 44.89
CA GLU A 164 -6.90 -14.27 45.59
C GLU A 164 -6.14 -14.03 46.92
N THR A 165 -5.53 -12.86 47.11
CA THR A 165 -4.94 -12.53 48.42
C THR A 165 -6.01 -12.27 49.46
N THR A 166 -5.83 -12.82 50.68
CA THR A 166 -6.82 -12.76 51.77
C THR A 166 -7.06 -11.36 52.34
N GLN A 167 -6.25 -10.37 51.94
CA GLN A 167 -6.43 -8.97 52.29
C GLN A 167 -6.87 -8.23 51.03
N THR A 168 -8.14 -7.82 50.94
CA THR A 168 -8.58 -6.90 49.89
C THR A 168 -7.77 -5.62 50.05
N PRO A 169 -6.81 -5.32 49.15
CA PRO A 169 -5.96 -4.18 49.37
C PRO A 169 -6.79 -2.90 49.19
N GLU A 170 -6.54 -1.89 50.03
CA GLU A 170 -7.19 -0.57 49.95
C GLU A 170 -7.12 0.03 48.55
N CYS A 171 -6.10 -0.36 47.77
CA CYS A 171 -5.92 0.06 46.39
C CYS A 171 -6.99 -0.42 45.41
N LEU A 172 -7.89 -1.31 45.85
CA LEU A 172 -9.05 -1.76 45.11
C LEU A 172 -10.37 -1.14 45.58
N GLN A 173 -10.39 -0.14 46.47
CA GLN A 173 -11.64 0.57 46.76
C GLN A 173 -12.29 1.07 45.45
N GLY A 174 -13.52 0.59 45.17
CA GLY A 174 -14.17 0.81 43.87
C GLY A 174 -13.85 -0.22 42.78
N ILE A 175 -13.67 -1.51 43.13
CA ILE A 175 -13.37 -2.67 42.25
C ILE A 175 -14.14 -2.67 40.91
N ASP A 176 -15.40 -2.24 40.91
CA ASP A 176 -16.21 -2.21 39.71
C ASP A 176 -15.60 -1.35 38.61
N GLN A 177 -14.93 -0.25 38.96
CA GLN A 177 -14.32 0.65 37.98
C GLN A 177 -13.16 -0.03 37.20
N PRO A 178 -12.16 -0.67 37.84
CA PRO A 178 -11.16 -1.49 37.16
C PRO A 178 -11.74 -2.58 36.25
N LEU A 179 -12.72 -3.35 36.73
CA LEU A 179 -13.31 -4.44 35.93
C LEU A 179 -14.05 -3.90 34.71
N ASN A 180 -14.84 -2.85 34.88
CA ASN A 180 -15.56 -2.21 33.77
C ASN A 180 -14.60 -1.65 32.70
N LYS A 181 -13.42 -1.13 33.10
CA LYS A 181 -12.38 -0.70 32.15
C LYS A 181 -11.84 -1.86 31.31
N ILE A 182 -11.59 -3.01 31.92
CA ILE A 182 -11.11 -4.21 31.21
C ILE A 182 -12.19 -4.75 30.27
N GLU A 183 -13.44 -4.82 30.71
CA GLU A 183 -14.57 -5.22 29.89
C GLU A 183 -14.78 -4.24 28.71
N ASN A 184 -14.59 -2.93 28.91
CA ASN A 184 -14.55 -1.96 27.82
C ASN A 184 -13.44 -2.26 26.82
N GLY A 185 -12.22 -2.54 27.28
CA GLY A 185 -11.12 -2.91 26.41
C GLY A 185 -11.36 -4.21 25.64
N GLN A 186 -11.96 -5.20 26.28
CA GLN A 186 -12.38 -6.44 25.63
C GLN A 186 -13.44 -6.15 24.54
N ARG A 187 -14.46 -5.34 24.83
CA ARG A 187 -15.47 -4.93 23.85
C ARG A 187 -14.85 -4.17 22.67
N ALA A 188 -13.89 -3.27 22.93
CA ALA A 188 -13.14 -2.57 21.90
C ALA A 188 -12.36 -3.54 20.99
N LEU A 189 -11.66 -4.51 21.58
CA LEU A 189 -10.94 -5.55 20.85
C LEU A 189 -11.88 -6.39 19.97
N VAL A 190 -13.00 -6.88 20.53
CA VAL A 190 -14.00 -7.66 19.78
C VAL A 190 -14.58 -6.84 18.62
N SER A 191 -14.90 -5.58 18.86
CA SER A 191 -15.42 -4.64 17.86
C SER A 191 -14.42 -4.45 16.72
N ALA A 192 -13.14 -4.17 17.03
CA ALA A 192 -12.11 -3.97 16.02
C ALA A 192 -11.83 -5.22 15.19
N LEU A 193 -11.76 -6.40 15.81
CA LEU A 193 -11.56 -7.66 15.09
C LEU A 193 -12.73 -7.96 14.14
N SER A 194 -13.97 -7.68 14.59
CA SER A 194 -15.16 -7.88 13.76
C SER A 194 -15.23 -6.88 12.61
N LYS A 195 -14.90 -5.60 12.86
CA LYS A 195 -14.77 -4.57 11.83
C LYS A 195 -13.69 -4.95 10.82
N TYR A 196 -12.54 -5.42 11.27
CA TYR A 196 -11.45 -5.85 10.40
C TYR A 196 -11.88 -6.96 9.44
N GLU A 197 -12.56 -8.02 9.92
CA GLU A 197 -13.03 -9.09 9.03
C GLU A 197 -14.05 -8.60 8.01
N ALA A 198 -14.97 -7.73 8.42
CA ALA A 198 -15.91 -7.10 7.49
C ALA A 198 -15.17 -6.28 6.42
N MET A 199 -14.23 -5.43 6.84
CA MET A 199 -13.50 -4.55 5.92
C MET A 199 -12.57 -5.33 5.00
N ARG A 200 -11.97 -6.41 5.49
CA ARG A 200 -11.12 -7.29 4.69
C ARG A 200 -11.84 -7.83 3.46
N VAL A 201 -13.10 -8.22 3.59
CA VAL A 201 -13.91 -8.70 2.44
C VAL A 201 -14.18 -7.57 1.46
N ILE A 202 -14.60 -6.41 1.98
CA ILE A 202 -14.94 -5.23 1.16
C ILE A 202 -13.72 -4.74 0.39
N ILE A 203 -12.61 -4.48 1.10
CA ILE A 203 -11.36 -3.97 0.52
C ILE A 203 -10.80 -4.94 -0.51
N ARG A 204 -10.82 -6.26 -0.26
CA ARG A 204 -10.37 -7.26 -1.25
C ARG A 204 -11.20 -7.22 -2.53
N LYS A 205 -12.53 -7.20 -2.39
CA LYS A 205 -13.44 -7.10 -3.53
C LYS A 205 -13.18 -5.81 -4.33
N GLN A 206 -12.98 -4.71 -3.61
CA GLN A 206 -12.75 -3.41 -4.21
C GLN A 206 -11.39 -3.32 -4.92
N ILE A 207 -10.33 -3.85 -4.31
CA ILE A 207 -9.01 -3.99 -4.93
C ILE A 207 -9.12 -4.77 -6.24
N GLN A 208 -9.85 -5.88 -6.22
CA GLN A 208 -10.07 -6.68 -7.41
C GLN A 208 -10.84 -5.90 -8.48
N SER A 209 -12.00 -5.32 -8.15
CA SER A 209 -12.85 -4.63 -9.13
C SER A 209 -12.19 -3.38 -9.70
N THR A 210 -11.48 -2.60 -8.88
CA THR A 210 -10.76 -1.41 -9.36
C THR A 210 -9.62 -1.81 -10.28
N ASN A 211 -8.85 -2.84 -9.93
CA ASN A 211 -7.78 -3.34 -10.80
C ASN A 211 -8.33 -3.85 -12.15
N GLU A 212 -9.44 -4.59 -12.14
CA GLU A 212 -10.09 -5.06 -13.38
C GLU A 212 -10.60 -3.90 -14.24
N GLY A 213 -11.28 -2.92 -13.64
CA GLY A 213 -11.76 -1.74 -14.37
C GLY A 213 -10.62 -0.90 -14.97
N LEU A 214 -9.50 -0.75 -14.26
CA LEU A 214 -8.33 -0.06 -14.79
C LEU A 214 -7.68 -0.82 -15.96
N ILE A 215 -7.59 -2.15 -15.86
CA ILE A 215 -7.09 -3.02 -16.94
C ILE A 215 -7.98 -2.89 -18.19
N GLU A 216 -9.29 -2.97 -18.04
CA GLU A 216 -10.27 -2.85 -19.13
C GLU A 216 -10.19 -1.49 -19.83
N GLN A 217 -10.04 -0.40 -19.06
CA GLN A 217 -9.90 0.95 -19.62
C GLN A 217 -8.59 1.14 -20.39
N CYS A 218 -7.51 0.49 -19.97
CA CYS A 218 -6.19 0.67 -20.57
C CYS A 218 -5.98 -0.23 -21.80
N TRP A 219 -6.61 -1.41 -21.87
CA TRP A 219 -6.35 -2.39 -22.93
C TRP A 219 -6.46 -1.82 -24.37
N PRO A 220 -7.53 -1.11 -24.76
CA PRO A 220 -7.69 -0.65 -26.14
C PRO A 220 -6.57 0.29 -26.60
N GLY A 221 -6.15 1.21 -25.72
CA GLY A 221 -5.05 2.13 -26.02
C GLY A 221 -3.71 1.41 -26.14
N PHE A 222 -3.49 0.34 -25.39
CA PHE A 222 -2.28 -0.46 -25.51
C PHE A 222 -2.26 -1.27 -26.82
N GLU A 223 -3.40 -1.86 -27.17
CA GLU A 223 -3.56 -2.66 -28.38
C GLU A 223 -3.32 -1.81 -29.64
N GLU A 224 -3.80 -0.57 -29.66
CA GLU A 224 -3.52 0.39 -30.75
C GLU A 224 -2.00 0.64 -30.88
N LEU A 225 -1.29 0.84 -29.77
CA LEU A 225 0.16 1.04 -29.78
C LEU A 225 0.92 -0.20 -30.26
N LEU A 226 0.51 -1.40 -29.83
CA LEU A 226 1.06 -2.66 -30.33
C LEU A 226 0.87 -2.78 -31.84
N GLN A 227 -0.31 -2.42 -32.36
CA GLN A 227 -0.57 -2.42 -33.80
C GLN A 227 0.33 -1.44 -34.56
N GLN A 228 0.57 -0.25 -34.02
CA GLN A 228 1.50 0.71 -34.62
C GLN A 228 2.94 0.19 -34.67
N ILE A 229 3.40 -0.45 -33.59
CA ILE A 229 4.73 -1.07 -33.52
C ILE A 229 4.87 -2.21 -34.52
N LYS A 230 3.82 -3.04 -34.65
CA LYS A 230 3.77 -4.12 -35.65
C LYS A 230 3.89 -3.58 -37.07
N LEU A 231 3.05 -2.63 -37.46
CA LEU A 231 3.08 -2.02 -38.80
C LEU A 231 4.46 -1.40 -39.11
N LYS A 232 5.08 -0.75 -38.12
CA LYS A 232 6.41 -0.15 -38.27
C LYS A 232 7.53 -1.19 -38.34
N SER A 233 7.40 -2.30 -37.63
CA SER A 233 8.34 -3.42 -37.71
C SER A 233 8.25 -4.10 -39.08
N GLU A 234 7.04 -4.32 -39.60
CA GLU A 234 6.81 -4.83 -40.96
C GLU A 234 7.39 -3.90 -42.03
N GLU A 235 7.30 -2.58 -41.86
CA GLU A 235 7.94 -1.59 -42.74
C GLU A 235 9.47 -1.76 -42.77
N LEU A 236 10.11 -1.95 -41.62
CA LEU A 236 11.56 -2.21 -41.54
C LEU A 236 11.92 -3.54 -42.20
N THR A 237 11.15 -4.60 -41.93
CA THR A 237 11.37 -5.93 -42.52
C THR A 237 11.24 -5.89 -44.04
N ASN A 238 10.29 -5.11 -44.58
CA ASN A 238 10.17 -4.91 -46.02
C ASN A 238 11.35 -4.13 -46.61
N LYS A 239 11.85 -3.10 -45.94
CA LYS A 239 13.06 -2.36 -46.37
C LYS A 239 14.33 -3.19 -46.28
N ALA A 240 14.43 -4.07 -45.28
CA ALA A 240 15.57 -4.97 -45.10
C ALA A 240 15.77 -5.94 -46.30
N LYS A 241 14.69 -6.26 -47.03
CA LYS A 241 14.76 -7.09 -48.25
C LYS A 241 15.57 -6.44 -49.37
N THR A 242 15.60 -5.11 -49.42
CA THR A 242 16.27 -4.36 -50.49
C THR A 242 17.46 -3.53 -49.98
N ASN A 243 17.60 -3.35 -48.67
CA ASN A 243 18.67 -2.57 -48.07
C ASN A 243 19.19 -3.23 -46.78
N ALA A 244 20.44 -3.71 -46.84
CA ALA A 244 21.12 -4.37 -45.73
C ALA A 244 21.22 -3.50 -44.45
N SER A 245 21.22 -2.16 -44.58
CA SER A 245 21.26 -1.27 -43.41
C SER A 245 20.01 -1.35 -42.52
N TYR A 246 18.92 -1.95 -43.00
CA TYR A 246 17.67 -2.12 -42.25
C TYR A 246 17.55 -3.48 -41.55
N VAL A 247 18.45 -4.44 -41.80
CA VAL A 247 18.36 -5.80 -41.26
C VAL A 247 18.42 -5.80 -39.72
N ALA A 248 19.36 -5.04 -39.15
CA ALA A 248 19.50 -4.94 -37.69
C ALA A 248 18.24 -4.32 -37.05
N ALA A 249 17.72 -3.24 -37.63
CA ALA A 249 16.54 -2.56 -37.13
C ALA A 249 15.26 -3.42 -37.24
N SER A 250 15.10 -4.14 -38.35
CA SER A 250 13.98 -5.09 -38.54
C SER A 250 13.95 -6.12 -37.41
N LYS A 251 15.09 -6.77 -37.13
CA LYS A 251 15.20 -7.75 -36.04
C LYS A 251 14.89 -7.15 -34.67
N VAL A 252 15.35 -5.93 -34.39
CA VAL A 252 15.08 -5.24 -33.13
C VAL A 252 13.60 -4.85 -33.02
N GLY A 253 12.96 -4.41 -34.10
CA GLY A 253 11.53 -4.11 -34.14
C GLY A 253 10.66 -5.34 -33.85
N GLU A 254 10.94 -6.47 -34.51
CA GLU A 254 10.26 -7.74 -34.26
C GLU A 254 10.44 -8.23 -32.81
N THR A 255 11.65 -8.07 -32.27
CA THR A 255 11.95 -8.41 -30.87
C THR A 255 11.16 -7.52 -29.90
N LEU A 256 11.11 -6.21 -30.16
CA LEU A 256 10.33 -5.25 -29.36
C LEU A 256 8.84 -5.63 -29.37
N GLN A 257 8.27 -5.86 -30.55
CA GLN A 257 6.87 -6.28 -30.70
C GLN A 257 6.58 -7.54 -29.87
N THR A 258 7.38 -8.59 -30.04
CA THR A 258 7.20 -9.87 -29.35
C THR A 258 7.24 -9.70 -27.83
N LYS A 259 8.22 -8.94 -27.31
CA LYS A 259 8.35 -8.69 -25.86
C LYS A 259 7.14 -7.92 -25.31
N LEU A 260 6.66 -6.91 -26.03
CA LEU A 260 5.50 -6.12 -25.60
C LEU A 260 4.20 -6.92 -25.68
N GLU A 261 3.99 -7.72 -26.72
CA GLU A 261 2.83 -8.62 -26.85
C GLU A 261 2.79 -9.64 -25.71
N GLN A 262 3.93 -10.26 -25.39
CA GLN A 262 4.03 -11.20 -24.28
C GLN A 262 3.74 -10.54 -22.94
N ALA A 263 4.30 -9.35 -22.69
CA ALA A 263 4.01 -8.58 -21.48
C ALA A 263 2.52 -8.22 -21.40
N ALA A 264 1.90 -7.84 -22.52
CA ALA A 264 0.47 -7.55 -22.60
C ALA A 264 -0.38 -8.77 -22.25
N GLN A 265 -0.06 -9.92 -22.84
CA GLN A 265 -0.79 -11.16 -22.60
C GLN A 265 -0.69 -11.56 -21.13
N ASP A 266 0.51 -11.55 -20.56
CA ASP A 266 0.73 -11.90 -19.16
C ASP A 266 -0.03 -10.95 -18.21
N PHE A 267 -0.15 -9.66 -18.54
CA PHE A 267 -0.78 -8.67 -17.69
C PHE A 267 -2.30 -8.57 -17.90
N PHE A 268 -2.75 -8.25 -19.11
CA PHE A 268 -4.16 -7.94 -19.40
C PHE A 268 -5.03 -9.19 -19.53
N LYS A 269 -4.51 -10.29 -20.11
CA LYS A 269 -5.30 -11.51 -20.38
C LYS A 269 -5.14 -12.54 -19.27
N ASP A 270 -3.89 -12.91 -19.00
CA ASP A 270 -3.59 -14.02 -18.10
C ASP A 270 -3.55 -13.59 -16.63
N LYS A 271 -3.47 -12.27 -16.35
CA LYS A 271 -3.38 -11.68 -15.00
C LYS A 271 -2.26 -12.33 -14.15
N LYS A 272 -1.16 -12.74 -14.80
CA LYS A 272 -0.02 -13.46 -14.21
C LYS A 272 1.00 -12.56 -13.55
N ILE A 273 1.09 -11.31 -13.99
CA ILE A 273 2.09 -10.34 -13.53
C ILE A 273 1.43 -9.08 -12.96
N SER A 274 2.11 -8.39 -12.02
CA SER A 274 1.63 -7.10 -11.51
C SER A 274 1.85 -5.99 -12.54
N PHE A 275 1.18 -4.85 -12.32
CA PHE A 275 1.35 -3.67 -13.16
C PHE A 275 2.80 -3.19 -13.18
N ASN A 276 3.50 -3.19 -12.05
CA ASN A 276 4.91 -2.79 -12.02
C ASN A 276 5.79 -3.75 -12.82
N THR A 277 5.57 -5.07 -12.70
CA THR A 277 6.30 -6.05 -13.52
C THR A 277 6.03 -5.83 -15.02
N PHE A 278 4.77 -5.59 -15.39
CA PHE A 278 4.40 -5.24 -16.75
C PHE A 278 5.13 -3.96 -17.22
N HIS A 279 5.09 -2.89 -16.43
CA HIS A 279 5.75 -1.62 -16.70
C HIS A 279 7.26 -1.77 -16.88
N ILE A 280 7.94 -2.50 -15.99
CA ILE A 280 9.38 -2.77 -16.08
C ILE A 280 9.69 -3.54 -17.36
N ARG A 281 8.97 -4.63 -17.66
CA ARG A 281 9.19 -5.42 -18.88
C ARG A 281 9.05 -4.57 -20.14
N CYS A 282 8.01 -3.73 -20.21
CA CYS A 282 7.79 -2.84 -21.33
C CYS A 282 8.88 -1.77 -21.44
N SER A 283 9.22 -1.11 -20.34
CA SER A 283 10.25 -0.07 -20.31
C SER A 283 11.62 -0.62 -20.71
N THR A 284 12.01 -1.78 -20.19
CA THR A 284 13.25 -2.46 -20.58
C THR A 284 13.26 -2.81 -22.06
N ALA A 285 12.17 -3.38 -22.60
CA ALA A 285 12.07 -3.71 -24.02
C ALA A 285 12.21 -2.45 -24.90
N ILE A 286 11.58 -1.35 -24.50
CA ILE A 286 11.66 -0.06 -25.20
C ILE A 286 13.08 0.50 -25.18
N GLU A 287 13.74 0.53 -24.02
CA GLU A 287 15.09 1.09 -23.90
C GLU A 287 16.14 0.27 -24.64
N GLU A 288 16.04 -1.06 -24.62
CA GLU A 288 16.91 -1.92 -25.42
C GLU A 288 16.74 -1.62 -26.92
N ALA A 289 15.50 -1.51 -27.39
CA ALA A 289 15.19 -1.25 -28.78
C ALA A 289 15.53 0.18 -29.22
N ARG A 290 15.48 1.15 -28.29
CA ARG A 290 15.72 2.58 -28.54
C ARG A 290 17.08 2.83 -29.18
N SER A 291 18.11 2.11 -28.73
CA SER A 291 19.49 2.30 -29.20
C SER A 291 19.62 2.17 -30.73
N VAL A 292 18.88 1.23 -31.32
CA VAL A 292 18.91 0.92 -32.76
C VAL A 292 17.79 1.63 -33.50
N LEU A 293 16.56 1.58 -33.00
CA LEU A 293 15.40 2.05 -33.76
C LEU A 293 15.33 3.58 -33.90
N LYS A 294 15.92 4.35 -32.97
CA LYS A 294 15.90 5.82 -33.02
C LYS A 294 16.57 6.41 -34.28
N GLU A 295 17.49 5.66 -34.89
CA GLU A 295 18.21 6.10 -36.10
C GLU A 295 17.34 5.99 -37.36
N HIS A 296 16.21 5.30 -37.29
CA HIS A 296 15.30 5.08 -38.40
C HIS A 296 14.11 6.04 -38.35
N ARG A 297 13.82 6.67 -39.51
CA ARG A 297 12.77 7.70 -39.64
C ARG A 297 11.41 7.20 -39.10
N GLY A 298 10.81 8.00 -38.21
CA GLY A 298 9.47 7.77 -37.67
C GLY A 298 9.42 6.92 -36.39
N TRP A 299 10.47 6.16 -36.06
CA TRP A 299 10.51 5.36 -34.83
C TRP A 299 10.67 6.17 -33.57
N GLY A 300 11.39 7.30 -33.62
CA GLY A 300 11.49 8.21 -32.49
C GLY A 300 10.11 8.67 -31.97
N LYS A 301 9.16 8.90 -32.89
CA LYS A 301 7.77 9.26 -32.55
C LYS A 301 7.03 8.09 -31.89
N VAL A 302 7.12 6.89 -32.47
CA VAL A 302 6.45 5.68 -31.94
C VAL A 302 6.93 5.36 -30.52
N LEU A 303 8.25 5.38 -30.29
CA LEU A 303 8.82 5.13 -28.96
C LEU A 303 8.46 6.23 -27.95
N ALA A 304 8.37 7.49 -28.39
CA ALA A 304 7.95 8.59 -27.54
C ALA A 304 6.46 8.53 -27.19
N ASP A 305 5.59 8.24 -28.16
CA ASP A 305 4.14 8.10 -27.93
C ASP A 305 3.85 6.88 -27.02
N LEU A 306 4.61 5.80 -27.16
CA LEU A 306 4.55 4.63 -26.26
C LEU A 306 5.01 4.97 -24.83
N ALA A 307 6.17 5.62 -24.68
CA ALA A 307 6.67 6.06 -23.37
C ALA A 307 5.71 7.06 -22.70
N PHE A 308 5.12 7.96 -23.48
CA PHE A 308 4.11 8.89 -23.02
C PHE A 308 2.86 8.17 -22.51
N TRP A 309 2.35 7.19 -23.24
CA TRP A 309 1.19 6.41 -22.84
C TRP A 309 1.43 5.65 -21.53
N PHE A 310 2.61 5.02 -21.38
CA PHE A 310 2.99 4.38 -20.11
C PHE A 310 3.03 5.38 -18.97
N THR A 311 3.64 6.54 -19.18
CA THR A 311 3.70 7.60 -18.17
C THR A 311 2.30 8.12 -17.82
N ALA A 312 1.42 8.28 -18.81
CA ALA A 312 0.05 8.74 -18.61
C ALA A 312 -0.77 7.74 -17.78
N ILE A 313 -0.60 6.43 -18.00
CA ILE A 313 -1.30 5.41 -17.22
C ILE A 313 -0.76 5.28 -15.81
N VAL A 314 0.57 5.30 -15.66
CA VAL A 314 1.20 5.30 -14.35
C VAL A 314 0.74 6.53 -13.57
N THR A 315 0.74 7.72 -14.17
CA THR A 315 0.53 8.98 -13.44
C THR A 315 -0.90 9.50 -13.45
N GLY A 316 -1.83 8.80 -14.11
CA GLY A 316 -3.21 9.26 -14.26
C GLY A 316 -3.37 10.48 -15.19
N GLY A 317 -2.47 10.65 -16.15
CA GLY A 317 -2.53 11.75 -17.12
C GLY A 317 -2.08 13.11 -16.58
N VAL A 318 -1.61 13.20 -15.34
CA VAL A 318 -1.21 14.46 -14.70
C VAL A 318 0.14 14.97 -15.24
N VAL A 319 1.07 14.06 -15.46
CA VAL A 319 2.41 14.37 -15.98
C VAL A 319 2.34 14.94 -17.41
N PRO A 320 1.53 14.41 -18.34
CA PRO A 320 1.16 15.08 -19.60
C PRO A 320 0.67 16.52 -19.48
N LEU A 321 -0.14 16.84 -18.46
CA LEU A 321 -0.71 18.17 -18.25
C LEU A 321 0.34 19.15 -17.72
N ILE A 322 1.19 18.72 -16.80
CA ILE A 322 2.32 19.50 -16.29
C ILE A 322 3.29 19.78 -17.45
N HIS A 323 3.63 18.77 -18.25
CA HIS A 323 4.52 18.96 -19.38
C HIS A 323 3.94 19.90 -20.44
N LYS A 324 2.65 19.80 -20.75
CA LYS A 324 1.94 20.74 -21.62
C LYS A 324 1.94 22.16 -21.07
N ALA A 325 1.73 22.33 -19.77
CA ALA A 325 1.74 23.65 -19.13
C ALA A 325 3.13 24.33 -19.17
N PHE A 326 4.22 23.54 -19.11
CA PHE A 326 5.59 24.07 -19.11
C PHE A 326 6.26 24.12 -20.49
N THR A 327 5.86 23.26 -21.44
CA THR A 327 6.52 23.13 -22.75
C THR A 327 5.62 23.42 -23.95
N GLY A 328 4.31 23.62 -23.73
CA GLY A 328 3.32 23.81 -24.81
C GLY A 328 2.93 22.51 -25.53
N GLU A 329 3.63 21.41 -25.30
CA GLU A 329 3.43 20.12 -25.96
C GLU A 329 3.12 19.01 -24.95
N PHE A 330 2.35 18.01 -25.36
CA PHE A 330 2.05 16.84 -24.51
C PHE A 330 3.25 15.89 -24.32
N ARG A 331 4.40 16.08 -24.98
CA ARG A 331 5.43 15.03 -25.10
C ARG A 331 6.71 15.31 -24.32
N PHE A 332 7.06 14.41 -23.39
CA PHE A 332 8.30 14.44 -22.59
C PHE A 332 9.60 14.46 -23.39
N PHE A 333 9.57 14.00 -24.63
CA PHE A 333 10.74 13.94 -25.50
C PHE A 333 10.46 14.74 -26.76
N LYS A 334 11.27 15.77 -26.98
CA LYS A 334 11.31 16.47 -28.27
C LYS A 334 11.80 15.47 -29.32
N PRO A 335 10.98 15.05 -30.31
CA PRO A 335 11.57 14.42 -31.49
C PRO A 335 12.59 15.38 -32.09
N ALA A 336 13.66 14.87 -32.69
CA ALA A 336 14.57 15.71 -33.46
C ALA A 336 13.74 16.49 -34.48
N LYS A 337 13.62 17.82 -34.29
CA LYS A 337 12.74 18.67 -35.08
C LYS A 337 13.03 18.46 -36.55
N THR A 338 12.00 18.16 -37.33
CA THR A 338 12.15 18.13 -38.77
C THR A 338 12.42 19.56 -39.27
N ASP A 339 13.16 19.72 -40.37
CA ASP A 339 13.51 21.04 -40.94
C ASP A 339 12.26 21.91 -41.22
N SER A 340 11.11 21.27 -41.45
CA SER A 340 9.81 21.93 -41.59
C SER A 340 9.24 22.47 -40.27
N GLU A 341 9.42 21.76 -39.15
CA GLU A 341 9.01 22.21 -37.81
C GLU A 341 9.91 23.35 -37.32
N GLN A 342 11.23 23.28 -37.57
CA GLN A 342 12.13 24.41 -37.29
C GLN A 342 11.74 25.67 -38.08
N LYS A 343 11.31 25.53 -39.34
CA LYS A 343 10.84 26.66 -40.16
C LYS A 343 9.51 27.23 -39.68
N LEU A 344 8.60 26.39 -39.17
CA LEU A 344 7.35 26.80 -38.55
C LEU A 344 7.58 27.52 -37.21
N ASP A 345 8.51 27.05 -36.39
CA ASP A 345 8.87 27.73 -35.14
C ASP A 345 9.54 29.08 -35.42
N THR A 346 10.44 29.14 -36.41
CA THR A 346 11.07 30.40 -36.85
C THR A 346 10.02 31.36 -37.42
N PHE A 347 8.97 30.84 -38.05
CA PHE A 347 7.86 31.63 -38.57
C PHE A 347 6.98 32.16 -37.42
N THR A 348 6.63 31.32 -36.45
CA THR A 348 5.84 31.70 -35.25
C THR A 348 6.59 32.68 -34.35
N GLU A 349 7.90 32.53 -34.18
CA GLU A 349 8.76 33.43 -33.42
C GLU A 349 8.85 34.81 -34.10
N LYS A 350 8.96 34.85 -35.45
CA LYS A 350 8.85 36.09 -36.22
C LYS A 350 7.46 36.72 -36.12
N LEU A 351 6.40 35.92 -36.09
CA LEU A 351 5.02 36.38 -35.92
C LEU A 351 4.79 37.04 -34.55
N MET A 352 5.33 36.44 -33.49
CA MET A 352 5.29 36.99 -32.13
C MET A 352 6.11 38.28 -32.01
N THR A 353 7.24 38.36 -32.71
CA THR A 353 8.09 39.57 -32.70
C THR A 353 7.44 40.74 -33.48
N VAL A 354 6.68 40.44 -34.53
CA VAL A 354 5.91 41.44 -35.30
C VAL A 354 4.63 41.86 -34.56
N ALA A 355 4.03 40.98 -33.76
CA ALA A 355 2.83 41.28 -32.98
C ALA A 355 3.10 42.00 -31.64
N ALA A 356 4.37 42.14 -31.23
CA ALA A 356 4.77 42.65 -29.91
C ALA A 356 5.17 44.14 -29.84
N PRO A 357 4.58 45.07 -30.61
CA PRO A 357 4.49 46.44 -30.13
C PRO A 357 3.05 46.95 -30.17
N GLN A 358 2.30 46.81 -29.06
CA GLN A 358 1.29 47.79 -28.62
C GLN A 358 0.62 47.55 -27.25
N PHE A 359 1.32 47.02 -26.25
CA PHE A 359 0.86 47.19 -24.86
C PHE A 359 2.04 47.54 -23.95
N GLY A 360 2.42 48.82 -23.99
CA GLY A 360 3.28 49.47 -23.03
C GLY A 360 2.62 50.76 -22.56
N ALA A 361 2.11 50.73 -21.33
CA ALA A 361 2.02 51.81 -20.32
C ALA A 361 1.18 51.29 -19.16
#